data_AF-A0A7W2D9T5-F1
#
_entry.id   AF-A0A7W2D9T5-F1
#
_cell.length_a   1.000
_cell.length_b   1.000
_cell.length_c   1.000
_cell.angle_alpha   90.00
_cell.angle_beta   90.00
_cell.angle_gamma   90.00
#
_symmetry.space_group_name_H-M   'P 1'
#
loop_
_entity.id
_entity.type
_entity.pdbx_description
1 polymer ?
#
loop_
_entity_poly.entity_id
_entity_poly.type
_entity_poly.pdbx_seq_one_letter_code
_entity_poly.pdbx_strand_id
1 'polypeptide(L)'
;MDSLLWQWTDFPLETQRVKDAYDRTRATLVGDPLFIQDATDFGVTVEELDRRMGQPPARLDGGASWDWLDGPDQYRWAALQVLVDAYPPTDRYGLAGRVVVPGDSVRVVGADVRVYGDLVLEEQAVLFVLGGLKVTGALVGRPGYSMVAAREIECGDGATGGEVLALGGIRCPGTFYFGHNDHSARAASYDGGVLVDFERGNVFGRVDVRERVTDWDFAAAARVLGLPDDEGDLLGTYTAKLLGEGDEA
;
A
#
# COMPACT_ATOMS: atom_id res chain seq x y z
N MET A 1 -23.64 10.24 -15.47
CA MET A 1 -23.44 9.78 -14.08
C MET A 1 -22.31 10.61 -13.57
N ASP A 2 -22.61 11.64 -12.79
CA ASP A 2 -21.58 12.55 -12.28
C ASP A 2 -20.62 11.70 -11.46
N SER A 3 -19.37 11.61 -11.93
CA SER A 3 -18.29 11.08 -11.12
C SER A 3 -18.29 11.93 -9.86
N LEU A 4 -18.56 11.32 -8.71
CA LEU A 4 -18.16 11.86 -7.43
C LEU A 4 -16.63 11.88 -7.47
N LEU A 5 -16.09 12.89 -8.16
CA LEU A 5 -14.73 13.33 -8.05
C LEU A 5 -14.54 13.55 -6.56
N TRP A 6 -13.74 12.69 -5.95
CA TRP A 6 -13.15 12.91 -4.64
C TRP A 6 -12.99 14.40 -4.39
N GLN A 7 -13.56 14.89 -3.29
CA GLN A 7 -13.23 16.23 -2.83
C GLN A 7 -11.83 16.14 -2.22
N TRP A 8 -10.83 16.24 -3.10
CA TRP A 8 -9.42 16.24 -2.74
C TRP A 8 -9.13 17.54 -2.01
N THR A 9 -9.10 17.48 -0.69
CA THR A 9 -8.59 18.58 0.13
C THR A 9 -7.14 18.31 0.47
N ASP A 10 -6.33 19.36 0.51
CA ASP A 10 -5.04 19.30 1.20
C ASP A 10 -5.26 18.73 2.61
N PHE A 11 -4.46 17.75 3.02
CA PHE A 11 -4.53 17.17 4.35
C PHE A 11 -3.48 17.86 5.24
N PRO A 12 -3.85 18.91 5.99
CA PRO A 12 -2.90 19.60 6.85
C PRO A 12 -2.45 18.68 7.98
N LEU A 13 -1.16 18.68 8.26
CA LEU A 13 -0.61 18.02 9.44
C LEU A 13 -0.38 19.04 10.56
N GLU A 14 -1.08 18.85 11.66
CA GLU A 14 -0.78 19.53 12.92
C GLU A 14 0.47 18.91 13.55
N THR A 15 1.60 19.60 13.48
CA THR A 15 2.90 19.12 13.97
C THR A 15 2.83 18.60 15.41
N GLN A 16 2.17 19.33 16.32
CA GLN A 16 2.08 18.90 17.71
C GLN A 16 1.26 17.62 17.87
N ARG A 17 0.17 17.49 17.12
CA ARG A 17 -0.70 16.31 17.14
C ARG A 17 0.03 15.05 16.69
N VAL A 18 0.86 15.16 15.64
CA VAL A 18 1.70 14.06 15.15
C VAL A 18 2.77 13.68 16.18
N LYS A 19 3.42 14.67 16.83
CA LYS A 19 4.39 14.42 17.90
C LYS A 19 3.76 13.72 19.09
N ASP A 20 2.61 14.19 19.55
CA ASP A 20 1.90 13.58 20.67
C ASP A 20 1.48 12.14 20.35
N ALA A 21 1.11 11.86 19.09
CA ALA A 21 0.81 10.50 18.63
C ALA A 21 2.05 9.62 18.55
N TYR A 22 3.18 10.17 18.11
CA TYR A 22 4.45 9.45 18.14
C TYR A 22 4.86 9.09 19.57
N ASP A 23 4.79 10.04 20.51
CA ASP A 23 5.12 9.77 21.91
C ASP A 23 4.27 8.63 22.51
N ARG A 24 2.99 8.54 22.13
CA ARG A 24 2.11 7.43 22.54
C ARG A 24 2.46 6.09 21.91
N THR A 25 2.85 6.09 20.63
CA THR A 25 3.03 4.86 19.84
C THR A 25 4.47 4.35 19.80
N ARG A 26 5.45 5.21 20.11
CA ARG A 26 6.89 4.94 19.96
C ARG A 26 7.32 3.64 20.65
N ALA A 27 6.90 3.42 21.89
CA ALA A 27 7.31 2.23 22.65
C ALA A 27 6.83 0.93 21.99
N THR A 28 5.65 0.95 21.37
CA THR A 28 5.12 -0.17 20.59
C THR A 28 5.87 -0.30 19.26
N LEU A 29 6.05 0.81 18.53
CA LEU A 29 6.73 0.84 17.23
C LEU A 29 8.13 0.23 17.28
N VAL A 30 8.97 0.66 18.23
CA VAL A 30 10.37 0.20 18.30
C VAL A 30 10.51 -1.24 18.77
N GLY A 31 9.43 -1.86 19.26
CA GLY A 31 9.38 -3.27 19.63
C GLY A 31 8.59 -4.12 18.63
N ASP A 32 8.00 -3.51 17.60
CA ASP A 32 7.15 -4.22 16.65
C ASP A 32 8.01 -5.04 15.68
N PRO A 33 7.77 -6.36 15.55
CA PRO A 33 8.47 -7.20 14.58
C PRO A 33 8.44 -6.64 13.16
N LEU A 34 7.33 -6.02 12.73
CA LEU A 34 7.24 -5.40 11.41
C LEU A 34 8.15 -4.18 11.27
N PHE A 35 8.55 -3.52 12.34
CA PHE A 35 9.50 -2.41 12.24
C PHE A 35 10.95 -2.88 12.35
N ILE A 36 11.23 -3.86 13.22
CA ILE A 36 12.61 -4.25 13.57
C ILE A 36 13.15 -5.44 12.79
N GLN A 37 12.29 -6.31 12.25
CA GLN A 37 12.72 -7.37 11.35
C GLN A 37 13.42 -6.69 10.17
N ASP A 38 14.56 -7.24 9.73
CA ASP A 38 15.41 -6.73 8.63
C ASP A 38 15.89 -5.27 8.74
N ALA A 39 15.53 -4.53 9.80
CA ALA A 39 15.89 -3.13 9.99
C ALA A 39 17.39 -2.86 9.80
N THR A 40 18.25 -3.72 10.37
CA THR A 40 19.71 -3.60 10.23
C THR A 40 20.18 -3.73 8.77
N ASP A 41 19.56 -4.62 8.00
CA ASP A 41 19.93 -4.89 6.60
C ASP A 41 19.59 -3.70 5.70
N PHE A 42 18.57 -2.92 6.09
CA PHE A 42 18.13 -1.72 5.39
C PHE A 42 18.61 -0.40 6.03
N GLY A 43 19.46 -0.46 7.06
CA GLY A 43 19.97 0.74 7.74
C GLY A 43 18.91 1.53 8.50
N VAL A 44 17.82 0.88 8.91
CA VAL A 44 16.76 1.47 9.74
C VAL A 44 17.25 1.57 11.18
N THR A 45 17.10 2.75 11.79
CA THR A 45 17.47 2.98 13.19
C THR A 45 16.38 3.70 13.96
N VAL A 46 16.35 3.50 15.27
CA VAL A 46 15.42 4.19 16.17
C VAL A 46 15.75 5.68 16.23
N GLU A 47 17.03 6.07 16.19
CA GLU A 47 17.44 7.47 16.20
C GLU A 47 16.92 8.23 14.96
N GLU A 48 16.93 7.59 13.80
CA GLU A 48 16.43 8.19 12.56
C GLU A 48 14.91 8.25 12.54
N LEU A 49 14.23 7.24 13.08
CA LEU A 49 12.79 7.30 13.33
C LEU A 49 12.44 8.49 14.25
N ASP A 50 13.15 8.62 15.37
CA ASP A 50 12.97 9.71 16.34
C ASP A 50 13.15 11.09 15.67
N ARG A 51 14.21 11.24 14.87
CA ARG A 51 14.52 12.47 14.14
C ARG A 51 13.37 12.86 13.21
N ARG A 52 12.86 11.90 12.42
CA ARG A 52 11.78 12.12 11.46
C ARG A 52 10.48 12.45 12.15
N MET A 53 10.06 11.65 13.14
CA MET A 53 8.79 11.88 13.84
C MET A 53 8.82 13.13 14.73
N GLY A 54 10.01 13.58 15.14
CA GLY A 54 10.21 14.87 15.80
C GLY A 54 10.10 16.11 14.88
N GLN A 55 10.05 15.92 13.56
CA GLN A 55 9.99 17.00 12.57
C GLN A 55 9.02 16.68 11.42
N PRO A 56 7.73 16.40 11.70
CA PRO A 56 6.78 16.12 10.64
C PRO A 56 6.53 17.39 9.80
N PRO A 57 6.33 17.26 8.48
CA PRO A 57 6.03 18.39 7.62
C PRO A 57 4.65 18.96 7.97
N ALA A 58 4.38 20.20 7.56
CA ALA A 58 3.07 20.83 7.75
C ALA A 58 1.96 20.23 6.87
N ARG A 59 2.35 19.43 5.86
CA ARG A 59 1.49 18.84 4.84
C ARG A 59 2.14 17.58 4.28
N LEU A 60 1.31 16.65 3.79
CA LEU A 60 1.76 15.50 3.00
C LEU A 60 1.46 15.77 1.53
N ASP A 61 2.38 16.44 0.87
CA ASP A 61 2.45 16.55 -0.58
C ASP A 61 3.68 15.80 -1.10
N GLY A 62 3.80 15.64 -2.44
CA GLY A 62 4.86 14.84 -3.07
C GLY A 62 6.25 15.07 -2.48
N GLY A 63 6.74 16.31 -2.52
CA GLY A 63 8.08 16.63 -2.00
C GLY A 63 8.18 16.41 -0.49
N ALA A 64 7.24 16.94 0.28
CA ALA A 64 7.32 16.89 1.74
C ALA A 64 7.17 15.46 2.30
N SER A 65 6.35 14.60 1.67
CA SER A 65 6.21 13.20 2.08
C SER A 65 7.49 12.43 1.85
N TRP A 66 8.17 12.68 0.72
CA TRP A 66 9.43 12.01 0.41
C TRP A 66 10.55 12.52 1.30
N ASP A 67 10.73 13.83 1.45
CA ASP A 67 11.74 14.37 2.37
C ASP A 67 11.59 13.87 3.80
N TRP A 68 10.35 13.60 4.24
CA TRP A 68 10.07 13.07 5.56
C TRP A 68 10.25 11.55 5.68
N LEU A 69 9.79 10.80 4.67
CA LEU A 69 9.63 9.35 4.72
C LEU A 69 10.54 8.60 3.74
N ASP A 70 11.56 9.24 3.19
CA ASP A 70 12.54 8.65 2.26
C ASP A 70 13.25 7.42 2.85
N GLY A 71 13.73 6.53 1.98
CA GLY A 71 14.50 5.36 2.37
C GLY A 71 13.62 4.12 2.59
N PRO A 72 13.91 3.28 3.61
CA PRO A 72 13.21 2.01 3.80
C PRO A 72 11.72 2.14 4.15
N ASP A 73 10.92 1.15 3.77
CA ASP A 73 9.46 1.13 3.94
C ASP A 73 9.02 1.10 5.41
N GLN A 74 9.89 0.64 6.33
CA GLN A 74 9.67 0.66 7.77
C GLN A 74 9.36 2.08 8.29
N TYR A 75 9.99 3.12 7.72
CA TYR A 75 9.68 4.50 8.11
C TYR A 75 8.30 4.94 7.62
N ARG A 76 7.89 4.53 6.42
CA ARG A 76 6.55 4.80 5.86
C ARG A 76 5.46 4.04 6.64
N TRP A 77 5.73 2.79 7.02
CA TRP A 77 4.84 1.99 7.86
C TRP A 77 4.71 2.59 9.28
N ALA A 78 5.82 3.00 9.89
CA ALA A 78 5.79 3.68 11.19
C ALA A 78 5.03 5.01 11.11
N ALA A 79 5.23 5.79 10.05
CA ALA A 79 4.49 7.03 9.81
C ALA A 79 2.99 6.77 9.69
N LEU A 80 2.58 5.73 8.97
CA LEU A 80 1.19 5.32 8.89
C LEU A 80 0.61 5.04 10.29
N GLN A 81 1.34 4.34 11.16
CA GLN A 81 0.87 4.08 12.54
C GLN A 81 0.69 5.37 13.34
N VAL A 82 1.64 6.29 13.26
CA VAL A 82 1.56 7.60 13.92
C VAL A 82 0.39 8.42 13.37
N LEU A 83 0.20 8.44 12.05
CA LEU A 83 -0.87 9.19 11.39
C LEU A 83 -2.26 8.63 11.73
N VAL A 84 -2.42 7.32 11.80
CA VAL A 84 -3.69 6.68 12.21
C VAL A 84 -4.02 6.98 13.68
N ASP A 85 -3.01 6.99 14.57
CA ASP A 85 -3.22 7.38 15.98
C ASP A 85 -3.51 8.88 16.12
N ALA A 86 -2.82 9.73 15.35
CA ALA A 86 -3.04 11.17 15.34
C ALA A 86 -4.44 11.51 14.81
N TYR A 87 -4.88 10.88 13.71
CA TYR A 87 -6.10 11.20 12.98
C TYR A 87 -6.98 9.95 12.83
N PRO A 88 -7.60 9.50 13.93
CA PRO A 88 -8.49 8.34 13.86
C PRO A 88 -9.66 8.63 12.91
N PRO A 89 -10.06 7.66 12.06
CA PRO A 89 -11.11 7.87 11.08
C PRO A 89 -12.44 8.13 11.80
N THR A 90 -13.11 9.23 11.44
CA THR A 90 -14.44 9.58 11.97
C THR A 90 -15.55 9.40 10.94
N ASP A 91 -15.19 9.32 9.67
CA ASP A 91 -16.11 9.33 8.53
C ASP A 91 -15.90 8.12 7.63
N ARG A 92 -16.82 7.96 6.67
CA ARG A 92 -16.75 6.95 5.63
C ARG A 92 -17.13 7.52 4.27
N TYR A 93 -16.31 7.24 3.27
CA TYR A 93 -16.55 7.60 1.87
C TYR A 93 -16.87 6.36 1.03
N GLY A 94 -17.87 6.51 0.14
CA GLY A 94 -18.23 5.51 -0.86
C GLY A 94 -18.01 6.08 -2.25
N LEU A 95 -17.28 5.34 -3.08
CA LEU A 95 -16.92 5.73 -4.44
C LEU A 95 -17.35 4.62 -5.40
N ALA A 96 -17.97 4.96 -6.52
CA ALA A 96 -18.53 3.98 -7.44
C ALA A 96 -17.73 3.92 -8.75
N GLY A 97 -17.57 2.71 -9.28
CA GLY A 97 -16.85 2.46 -10.53
C GLY A 97 -15.33 2.43 -10.34
N ARG A 98 -14.61 2.55 -11.46
CA ARG A 98 -13.15 2.65 -11.47
C ARG A 98 -12.71 4.01 -10.92
N VAL A 99 -11.95 3.97 -9.84
CA VAL A 99 -11.36 5.13 -9.18
C VAL A 99 -9.89 5.18 -9.54
N VAL A 100 -9.43 6.31 -10.06
CA VAL A 100 -8.03 6.53 -10.42
C VAL A 100 -7.43 7.59 -9.50
N VAL A 101 -6.31 7.25 -8.86
CA VAL A 101 -5.44 8.22 -8.18
C VAL A 101 -4.42 8.71 -9.21
N PRO A 102 -4.41 10.01 -9.54
CA PRO A 102 -3.51 10.54 -10.55
C PRO A 102 -2.04 10.32 -10.20
N GLY A 103 -1.22 10.20 -11.24
CA GLY A 103 0.23 10.09 -11.07
C GLY A 103 0.84 11.36 -10.47
N ASP A 104 2.06 11.22 -9.95
CA ASP A 104 2.81 12.30 -9.29
C ASP A 104 2.00 13.00 -8.18
N SER A 105 1.13 12.26 -7.49
CA SER A 105 0.24 12.83 -6.49
C SER A 105 0.29 12.07 -5.19
N VAL A 106 0.30 12.83 -4.09
CA VAL A 106 0.10 12.30 -2.73
C VAL A 106 -1.30 12.66 -2.29
N ARG A 107 -2.02 11.66 -1.81
CA ARG A 107 -3.39 11.77 -1.32
C ARG A 107 -3.48 11.17 0.08
N VAL A 108 -4.14 11.87 0.98
CA VAL A 108 -4.39 11.42 2.34
C VAL A 108 -5.86 11.56 2.66
N VAL A 109 -6.45 10.49 3.18
CA VAL A 109 -7.88 10.40 3.46
C VAL A 109 -8.07 10.03 4.93
N GLY A 110 -8.56 10.97 5.74
CA GLY A 110 -8.80 10.80 7.18
C GLY A 110 -10.07 10.01 7.53
N ALA A 111 -10.40 8.97 6.77
CA ALA A 111 -11.68 8.26 6.86
C ALA A 111 -11.55 6.81 6.36
N ASP A 112 -12.59 6.01 6.61
CA ASP A 112 -12.78 4.74 5.90
C ASP A 112 -13.14 5.03 4.43
N VAL A 113 -12.54 4.28 3.51
CA VAL A 113 -12.80 4.39 2.07
C VAL A 113 -13.34 3.07 1.55
N ARG A 114 -14.46 3.14 0.83
CA ARG A 114 -14.99 2.01 0.06
C ARG A 114 -15.12 2.35 -1.42
N VAL A 115 -14.41 1.60 -2.26
CA VAL A 115 -14.49 1.65 -3.72
C VAL A 115 -15.33 0.47 -4.21
N TYR A 116 -16.49 0.79 -4.80
CA TYR A 116 -17.38 -0.17 -5.47
C TYR A 116 -16.98 -0.32 -6.93
N GLY A 117 -15.82 -0.92 -7.16
CA GLY A 117 -15.16 -1.08 -8.45
C GLY A 117 -13.66 -1.27 -8.24
N ASP A 118 -12.87 -0.86 -9.22
CA ASP A 118 -11.41 -0.93 -9.18
C ASP A 118 -10.82 0.36 -8.57
N LEU A 119 -9.70 0.22 -7.85
CA LEU A 119 -8.84 1.32 -7.45
C LEU A 119 -7.53 1.21 -8.22
N VAL A 120 -7.22 2.23 -9.01
CA VAL A 120 -6.01 2.32 -9.84
C VAL A 120 -5.12 3.44 -9.30
N LEU A 121 -3.86 3.11 -9.01
CA LEU A 121 -2.79 4.04 -8.71
C LEU A 121 -1.93 4.18 -9.96
N GLU A 122 -1.90 5.38 -10.52
CA GLU A 122 -0.99 5.70 -11.63
C GLU A 122 0.47 5.79 -11.13
N GLU A 123 1.42 5.93 -12.06
CA GLU A 123 2.84 6.07 -11.74
C GLU A 123 3.09 7.25 -10.77
N GLN A 124 3.91 7.03 -9.74
CA GLN A 124 4.19 7.93 -8.62
C GLN A 124 2.96 8.33 -7.77
N ALA A 125 1.81 7.67 -7.93
CA ALA A 125 0.66 7.92 -7.08
C ALA A 125 0.86 7.31 -5.69
N VAL A 126 0.61 8.11 -4.66
CA VAL A 126 0.67 7.72 -3.25
C VAL A 126 -0.68 7.99 -2.59
N LEU A 127 -1.26 6.96 -1.99
CA LEU A 127 -2.54 7.05 -1.29
C LEU A 127 -2.41 6.55 0.15
N PHE A 128 -2.61 7.45 1.11
CA PHE A 128 -2.84 7.13 2.51
C PHE A 128 -4.35 7.15 2.81
N VAL A 129 -4.87 6.05 3.34
CA VAL A 129 -6.20 5.95 3.91
C VAL A 129 -6.06 5.68 5.40
N LEU A 130 -6.31 6.68 6.24
CA LEU A 130 -6.06 6.57 7.68
C LEU A 130 -7.12 5.69 8.39
N GLY A 131 -8.20 5.33 7.70
CA GLY A 131 -9.12 4.26 8.09
C GLY A 131 -8.89 2.95 7.36
N GLY A 132 -9.95 2.15 7.23
CA GLY A 132 -9.96 0.96 6.38
C GLY A 132 -10.16 1.31 4.91
N LEU A 133 -9.43 0.63 4.02
CA LEU A 133 -9.63 0.70 2.57
C LEU A 133 -10.27 -0.59 2.08
N LYS A 134 -11.46 -0.51 1.49
CA LYS A 134 -12.14 -1.64 0.87
C LYS A 134 -12.39 -1.39 -0.61
N VAL A 135 -11.85 -2.25 -1.46
CA VAL A 135 -12.03 -2.25 -2.92
C VAL A 135 -12.80 -3.51 -3.28
N THR A 136 -13.96 -3.39 -3.95
CA THR A 136 -14.74 -4.58 -4.32
C THR A 136 -14.22 -5.28 -5.57
N GLY A 137 -13.53 -4.54 -6.45
CA GLY A 137 -12.83 -5.04 -7.63
C GLY A 137 -11.32 -5.13 -7.38
N ALA A 138 -10.54 -4.75 -8.39
CA ALA A 138 -9.08 -4.86 -8.33
C ALA A 138 -8.42 -3.63 -7.67
N LEU A 139 -7.40 -3.87 -6.84
CA LEU A 139 -6.44 -2.86 -6.38
C LEU A 139 -5.20 -2.93 -7.28
N VAL A 140 -5.03 -1.95 -8.17
CA VAL A 140 -3.98 -1.96 -9.20
C VAL A 140 -3.03 -0.79 -9.02
N GLY A 141 -1.74 -1.07 -8.86
CA GLY A 141 -0.68 -0.11 -9.15
C GLY A 141 -0.17 -0.35 -10.56
N ARG A 142 -0.25 0.67 -11.42
CA ARG A 142 0.30 0.61 -12.78
C ARG A 142 1.82 0.35 -12.74
N PRO A 143 2.42 -0.18 -13.82
CA PRO A 143 3.87 -0.33 -13.91
C PRO A 143 4.60 0.98 -13.55
N GLY A 144 5.65 0.87 -12.74
CA GLY A 144 6.29 2.00 -12.07
C GLY A 144 6.02 2.02 -10.56
N TYR A 145 6.62 2.99 -9.85
CA TYR A 145 6.38 3.12 -8.41
C TYR A 145 4.97 3.65 -8.16
N SER A 146 4.30 3.10 -7.17
CA SER A 146 3.11 3.68 -6.53
C SER A 146 3.08 3.25 -5.07
N MET A 147 2.23 3.84 -4.25
CA MET A 147 2.02 3.37 -2.89
C MET A 147 0.56 3.47 -2.47
N VAL A 148 0.11 2.45 -1.75
CA VAL A 148 -1.12 2.52 -0.95
C VAL A 148 -0.85 2.07 0.47
N ALA A 149 -1.33 2.87 1.40
CA ALA A 149 -1.12 2.69 2.83
C ALA A 149 -2.47 2.84 3.55
N ALA A 150 -2.88 1.85 4.35
CA ALA A 150 -4.12 1.95 5.11
C ALA A 150 -4.08 1.24 6.46
N ARG A 151 -5.05 1.50 7.35
CA ARG A 151 -5.13 0.71 8.60
C ARG A 151 -5.35 -0.77 8.29
N GLU A 152 -6.29 -1.07 7.40
CA GLU A 152 -6.60 -2.39 6.87
C GLU A 152 -6.91 -2.25 5.38
N ILE A 153 -6.54 -3.24 4.58
CA ILE A 153 -6.80 -3.26 3.13
C ILE A 153 -7.61 -4.50 2.79
N GLU A 154 -8.77 -4.31 2.17
CA GLU A 154 -9.55 -5.37 1.52
C GLU A 154 -9.62 -5.10 0.02
N CYS A 155 -9.37 -6.12 -0.80
CA CYS A 155 -9.54 -6.04 -2.26
C CYS A 155 -10.19 -7.32 -2.82
N GLY A 156 -10.73 -7.30 -4.03
CA GLY A 156 -11.13 -8.51 -4.73
C GLY A 156 -9.90 -9.28 -5.21
N ASP A 157 -9.13 -8.59 -6.05
CA ASP A 157 -7.84 -8.99 -6.61
C ASP A 157 -6.86 -7.82 -6.51
N GLY A 158 -5.56 -8.06 -6.71
CA GLY A 158 -4.59 -6.98 -6.72
C GLY A 158 -3.34 -7.26 -7.55
N ALA A 159 -2.73 -6.19 -8.04
CA ALA A 159 -1.45 -6.26 -8.75
C ALA A 159 -0.73 -4.93 -8.59
N THR A 160 0.54 -4.95 -8.20
CA THR A 160 1.30 -3.71 -8.08
C THR A 160 2.80 -3.93 -8.23
N GLY A 161 3.44 -2.96 -8.89
CA GLY A 161 4.89 -2.71 -8.88
C GLY A 161 5.33 -1.83 -7.70
N GLY A 162 4.39 -1.24 -6.96
CA GLY A 162 4.65 -0.32 -5.86
C GLY A 162 4.60 -0.92 -4.45
N GLU A 163 4.53 -0.05 -3.44
CA GLU A 163 4.43 -0.41 -2.03
C GLU A 163 2.98 -0.58 -1.55
N VAL A 164 2.77 -1.53 -0.64
CA VAL A 164 1.47 -1.74 0.00
C VAL A 164 1.66 -1.91 1.50
N LEU A 165 1.16 -0.95 2.26
CA LEU A 165 1.34 -0.91 3.71
C LEU A 165 -0.01 -1.04 4.41
N ALA A 166 -0.11 -2.01 5.32
CA ALA A 166 -1.26 -2.14 6.22
C ALA A 166 -0.80 -2.27 7.67
N LEU A 167 -1.46 -1.58 8.59
CA LEU A 167 -1.17 -1.75 10.03
C LEU A 167 -1.71 -3.09 10.56
N GLY A 168 -2.93 -3.43 10.15
CA GLY A 168 -3.57 -4.69 10.43
C GLY A 168 -3.26 -5.71 9.35
N GLY A 169 -4.27 -6.09 8.57
CA GLY A 169 -4.14 -7.11 7.53
C GLY A 169 -4.43 -6.59 6.13
N ILE A 170 -3.93 -7.34 5.15
CA ILE A 170 -4.39 -7.29 3.76
C ILE A 170 -5.25 -8.52 3.51
N ARG A 171 -6.48 -8.31 3.01
CA ARG A 171 -7.40 -9.39 2.66
C ARG A 171 -7.84 -9.30 1.21
N CYS A 172 -7.37 -10.22 0.38
CA CYS A 172 -7.75 -10.29 -1.03
C CYS A 172 -8.15 -11.73 -1.41
N PRO A 173 -9.45 -12.06 -1.44
CA PRO A 173 -9.93 -13.44 -1.67
C PRO A 173 -9.54 -14.02 -3.03
N GLY A 174 -9.31 -13.17 -4.03
CA GLY A 174 -8.78 -13.55 -5.32
C GLY A 174 -7.26 -13.69 -5.30
N THR A 175 -6.60 -13.16 -6.33
CA THR A 175 -5.15 -13.22 -6.51
C THR A 175 -4.53 -11.85 -6.32
N PHE A 176 -3.46 -11.78 -5.51
CA PHE A 176 -2.62 -10.58 -5.41
C PHE A 176 -1.20 -10.88 -5.88
N TYR A 177 -0.73 -10.07 -6.83
CA TYR A 177 0.64 -10.11 -7.32
C TYR A 177 1.44 -8.88 -6.91
N PHE A 178 2.53 -9.11 -6.19
CA PHE A 178 3.57 -8.13 -5.91
C PHE A 178 4.76 -8.39 -6.83
N GLY A 179 4.81 -7.69 -7.97
CA GLY A 179 5.87 -7.86 -9.00
C GLY A 179 6.92 -6.77 -8.95
N HIS A 180 8.10 -6.94 -9.55
CA HIS A 180 9.23 -6.01 -9.49
C HIS A 180 9.91 -5.94 -8.10
N ASN A 181 11.24 -5.89 -8.05
CA ASN A 181 12.04 -6.15 -6.85
C ASN A 181 12.33 -4.96 -5.92
N ASP A 182 12.00 -3.73 -6.31
CA ASP A 182 12.51 -2.53 -5.61
C ASP A 182 11.59 -2.00 -4.50
N HIS A 183 10.42 -2.63 -4.33
CA HIS A 183 9.36 -2.15 -3.42
C HIS A 183 8.77 -3.30 -2.59
N SER A 184 8.50 -3.05 -1.31
CA SER A 184 7.99 -4.05 -0.38
C SER A 184 6.53 -3.80 0.02
N ALA A 185 5.89 -4.88 0.48
CA ALA A 185 4.64 -4.82 1.21
C ALA A 185 4.88 -5.15 2.68
N ARG A 186 4.14 -4.48 3.57
CA ARG A 186 4.25 -4.69 5.02
C ARG A 186 2.88 -4.72 5.68
N ALA A 187 2.56 -5.82 6.36
CA ALA A 187 1.30 -5.98 7.10
C ALA A 187 1.41 -7.00 8.24
N ALA A 188 0.58 -6.88 9.27
CA ALA A 188 0.52 -7.86 10.36
C ALA A 188 -0.05 -9.20 9.89
N SER A 189 -0.96 -9.19 8.91
CA SER A 189 -1.38 -10.40 8.22
C SER A 189 -1.64 -10.20 6.73
N TYR A 190 -1.56 -11.29 5.99
CA TYR A 190 -2.11 -11.42 4.66
C TYR A 190 -3.04 -12.64 4.64
N ASP A 191 -4.29 -12.45 4.21
CA ASP A 191 -5.31 -13.49 4.12
C ASP A 191 -5.96 -13.47 2.72
N GLY A 192 -5.93 -14.56 1.95
CA GLY A 192 -6.38 -14.49 0.55
C GLY A 192 -6.50 -15.79 -0.22
N GLY A 193 -6.74 -15.68 -1.53
CA GLY A 193 -6.78 -16.82 -2.44
C GLY A 193 -5.39 -17.24 -2.87
N VAL A 194 -4.81 -16.47 -3.79
CA VAL A 194 -3.45 -16.69 -4.31
C VAL A 194 -2.60 -15.47 -3.98
N LEU A 195 -1.39 -15.70 -3.48
CA LEU A 195 -0.38 -14.67 -3.26
C LEU A 195 0.85 -14.98 -4.12
N VAL A 196 1.24 -14.04 -4.98
CA VAL A 196 2.47 -14.11 -5.78
C VAL A 196 3.41 -13.02 -5.29
N ASP A 197 4.49 -13.40 -4.61
CA ASP A 197 5.41 -12.47 -3.96
C ASP A 197 6.88 -12.90 -3.99
N PHE A 198 7.28 -13.60 -5.05
CA PHE A 198 8.64 -14.14 -5.21
C PHE A 198 9.72 -13.09 -5.53
N GLU A 199 9.33 -11.91 -6.04
CA GLU A 199 10.28 -10.91 -6.51
C GLU A 199 10.81 -9.99 -5.40
N ARG A 200 10.26 -10.08 -4.17
CA ARG A 200 10.36 -9.02 -3.16
C ARG A 200 10.58 -9.54 -1.74
N GLY A 201 11.18 -8.69 -0.91
CA GLY A 201 11.23 -8.85 0.54
C GLY A 201 9.94 -8.39 1.24
N ASN A 202 8.78 -8.94 0.87
CA ASN A 202 7.51 -8.60 1.53
C ASN A 202 7.50 -9.13 2.98
N VAL A 203 7.07 -8.31 3.93
CA VAL A 203 7.06 -8.63 5.35
C VAL A 203 5.63 -8.75 5.86
N PHE A 204 5.19 -9.99 6.05
CA PHE A 204 3.89 -10.32 6.63
C PHE A 204 4.07 -11.05 7.96
N GLY A 205 3.40 -10.59 9.01
CA GLY A 205 3.44 -11.27 10.32
C GLY A 205 2.82 -12.67 10.29
N ARG A 206 1.72 -12.83 9.54
CA ARG A 206 1.07 -14.12 9.25
C ARG A 206 0.59 -14.15 7.81
N VAL A 207 0.69 -15.30 7.14
CA VAL A 207 0.15 -15.52 5.80
C VAL A 207 -0.80 -16.72 5.83
N ASP A 208 -2.05 -16.52 5.42
CA ASP A 208 -3.08 -17.56 5.26
C ASP A 208 -3.69 -17.48 3.86
N VAL A 209 -3.21 -18.35 2.96
CA VAL A 209 -3.61 -18.36 1.56
C VAL A 209 -3.82 -19.78 1.07
N ARG A 210 -4.65 -19.95 0.04
CA ARG A 210 -4.81 -21.24 -0.64
C ARG A 210 -3.53 -21.65 -1.37
N GLU A 211 -2.86 -20.68 -1.99
CA GLU A 211 -1.63 -20.89 -2.76
C GLU A 211 -0.70 -19.68 -2.64
N ARG A 212 0.60 -19.93 -2.51
CA ARG A 212 1.63 -18.89 -2.46
C ARG A 212 2.79 -19.23 -3.40
N VAL A 213 3.17 -18.31 -4.26
CA VAL A 213 4.35 -18.43 -5.13
C VAL A 213 5.44 -17.50 -4.60
N THR A 214 6.44 -18.09 -3.95
CA THR A 214 7.60 -17.40 -3.36
C THR A 214 8.92 -17.73 -4.04
N ASP A 215 8.96 -18.81 -4.83
CA ASP A 215 10.16 -19.21 -5.54
C ASP A 215 10.32 -18.38 -6.81
N TRP A 216 11.56 -18.10 -7.19
CA TRP A 216 11.90 -17.34 -8.40
C TRP A 216 11.62 -18.15 -9.68
N ASP A 217 10.33 -18.36 -9.98
CA ASP A 217 9.78 -19.13 -11.09
C ASP A 217 8.68 -18.34 -11.81
N PHE A 218 9.08 -17.61 -12.84
CA PHE A 218 8.19 -16.80 -13.66
C PHE A 218 7.10 -17.62 -14.35
N ALA A 219 7.39 -18.86 -14.76
CA ALA A 219 6.40 -19.69 -15.43
C ALA A 219 5.33 -20.18 -14.43
N ALA A 220 5.72 -20.52 -13.20
CA ALA A 220 4.76 -20.82 -12.14
C ALA A 220 3.90 -19.61 -11.78
N ALA A 221 4.52 -18.43 -11.64
CA ALA A 221 3.81 -17.17 -11.43
C ALA A 221 2.81 -16.90 -12.56
N ALA A 222 3.24 -16.98 -13.82
CA ALA A 222 2.37 -16.79 -14.99
C ALA A 222 1.14 -17.71 -14.95
N ARG A 223 1.32 -19.01 -14.68
CA ARG A 223 0.23 -19.98 -14.61
C ARG A 223 -0.80 -19.63 -13.55
N VAL A 224 -0.38 -19.25 -12.33
CA VAL A 224 -1.32 -18.90 -11.25
C VAL A 224 -2.01 -17.56 -11.48
N LEU A 225 -1.37 -16.65 -12.22
CA LEU A 225 -1.97 -15.41 -12.73
C LEU A 225 -2.90 -15.65 -13.93
N GLY A 226 -2.91 -16.86 -14.48
CA GLY A 226 -3.64 -17.25 -15.68
C GLY A 226 -3.15 -16.49 -16.91
N LEU A 227 -1.83 -16.41 -17.07
CA LEU A 227 -1.09 -15.83 -18.18
C LEU A 227 -0.30 -16.92 -18.93
N PRO A 228 0.18 -16.67 -20.17
CA PRO A 228 1.09 -17.58 -20.87
C PRO A 228 2.39 -17.82 -20.09
N ASP A 229 2.87 -19.07 -20.09
CA ASP A 229 4.09 -19.47 -19.36
C ASP A 229 5.37 -18.71 -19.81
N ASP A 230 5.37 -18.16 -21.02
CA ASP A 230 6.45 -17.37 -21.62
C ASP A 230 6.23 -15.85 -21.55
N GLU A 231 5.25 -15.40 -20.76
CA GLU A 231 4.99 -13.97 -20.54
C GLU A 231 6.21 -13.28 -19.90
N GLY A 232 6.73 -12.28 -20.61
CA GLY A 232 7.92 -11.53 -20.22
C GLY A 232 7.63 -10.30 -19.35
N ASP A 233 6.38 -9.80 -19.38
CA ASP A 233 5.90 -8.69 -18.56
C ASP A 233 4.68 -9.13 -17.73
N LEU A 234 4.94 -9.94 -16.70
CA LEU A 234 3.88 -10.44 -15.83
C LEU A 234 3.06 -9.32 -15.20
N LEU A 235 3.71 -8.23 -14.78
CA LEU A 235 3.03 -7.13 -14.08
C LEU A 235 2.14 -6.34 -15.06
N GLY A 236 2.69 -5.92 -16.20
CA GLY A 236 1.93 -5.21 -17.23
C GLY A 236 0.75 -6.04 -17.72
N THR A 237 0.99 -7.30 -18.10
CA THR A 237 -0.08 -8.17 -18.63
C THR A 237 -1.14 -8.50 -17.56
N TYR A 238 -0.74 -8.78 -16.32
CA TYR A 238 -1.72 -9.08 -15.26
C TYR A 238 -2.54 -7.86 -14.86
N THR A 239 -1.92 -6.67 -14.75
CA THR A 239 -2.66 -5.42 -14.46
C THR A 239 -3.66 -5.10 -15.58
N ALA A 240 -3.28 -5.28 -16.84
CA ALA A 240 -4.15 -5.10 -17.99
C ALA A 240 -5.34 -6.07 -17.97
N LYS A 241 -5.09 -7.35 -17.69
CA LYS A 241 -6.12 -8.38 -17.49
C LYS A 241 -7.10 -8.01 -16.39
N LEU A 242 -6.62 -7.59 -15.21
CA LEU A 242 -7.49 -7.18 -14.10
C LEU A 242 -8.39 -6.00 -14.45
N LEU A 243 -7.90 -5.09 -15.29
CA LEU A 243 -8.64 -3.91 -15.72
C LEU A 243 -9.49 -4.13 -16.99
N GLY A 244 -9.48 -5.34 -17.56
CA GLY A 244 -10.17 -5.63 -18.83
C GLY A 244 -9.60 -4.85 -20.01
N GLU A 245 -8.32 -4.48 -19.94
CA GLU A 245 -7.58 -3.79 -20.99
C GLU A 245 -6.80 -4.87 -21.74
N GLY A 246 -7.25 -5.24 -22.95
CA GLY A 246 -6.57 -6.29 -23.73
C GLY A 246 -7.48 -7.26 -24.49
N ASP A 247 -8.80 -7.23 -24.27
CA ASP A 247 -9.77 -8.05 -25.03
C ASP A 247 -10.30 -7.37 -26.31
N GLU A 248 -9.49 -6.52 -26.96
CA GLU A 248 -9.68 -6.17 -28.38
C GLU A 248 -8.58 -6.82 -29.23
N ALA A 249 -8.78 -8.09 -29.57
CA ALA A 249 -8.20 -8.77 -30.73
C ALA A 249 -9.14 -9.87 -31.24
#